data_AF-A0A1D1Z345-F1
#
_entry.id   AF-A0A1D1Z345-F1
#
_cell.length_a   1.000
_cell.length_b   1.000
_cell.length_c   1.000
_cell.angle_alpha   90.00
_cell.angle_beta   90.00
_cell.angle_gamma   90.00
#
_symmetry.space_group_name_H-M   'P 1'
#
loop_
_entity.id
_entity.type
_entity.pdbx_description
1 polymer ?
#
loop_
_entity_poly.entity_id
_entity_poly.type
_entity_poly.pdbx_seq_one_letter_code
_entity_poly.pdbx_strand_id
1 'polypeptide(L)'
;LPVLTIWFYKYCKSRYEPAFVKYPLQEAMMKDTLERTREPNLDLKKYLAGAYIHPVFKDSDDEDSFSAQDEKTYDDAHILVPTKRQSRRNTPVPSKYNGSSSPSLHELVEEHP
;
A
#
# COMPACT_ATOMS: atom_id res chain seq x y z
N LEU A 1 -36.84 6.50 -19.55
CA LEU A 1 -36.13 6.68 -18.27
C LEU A 1 -35.91 5.35 -17.52
N PRO A 2 -36.90 4.69 -16.88
CA PRO A 2 -36.64 3.62 -15.89
C PRO A 2 -35.89 2.38 -16.44
N VAL A 3 -36.17 1.97 -17.68
CA VAL A 3 -35.47 0.82 -18.30
C VAL A 3 -33.96 1.08 -18.42
N LEU A 4 -33.58 2.31 -18.82
CA LEU A 4 -32.18 2.69 -18.99
C LEU A 4 -31.46 2.82 -17.65
N THR A 5 -32.11 3.36 -16.61
CA THR A 5 -31.50 3.48 -15.27
C THR A 5 -31.32 2.12 -14.61
N ILE A 6 -32.25 1.17 -14.78
CA ILE A 6 -32.08 -0.21 -14.29
C ILE A 6 -30.97 -0.94 -15.05
N TRP A 7 -30.88 -0.78 -16.37
CA TRP A 7 -29.79 -1.36 -17.17
C TRP A 7 -28.42 -0.78 -16.76
N PHE A 8 -28.32 0.55 -16.62
CA PHE A 8 -27.13 1.25 -16.16
C PHE A 8 -26.74 0.82 -14.74
N TYR A 9 -27.70 0.68 -13.81
CA TYR A 9 -27.44 0.12 -12.48
C TYR A 9 -26.82 -1.28 -12.56
N LYS A 10 -27.38 -2.18 -13.38
CA LYS A 10 -26.82 -3.54 -13.53
C LYS A 10 -25.42 -3.54 -14.16
N TYR A 11 -25.14 -2.62 -15.09
CA TYR A 11 -23.80 -2.40 -15.65
C TYR A 11 -22.81 -1.87 -14.60
N CYS A 12 -23.17 -0.82 -13.86
CA CYS A 12 -22.33 -0.26 -12.81
C CYS A 12 -22.06 -1.27 -11.69
N LYS A 13 -23.08 -2.06 -11.32
CA LYS A 13 -22.94 -3.13 -10.35
C LYS A 13 -21.90 -4.16 -10.81
N SER A 14 -22.07 -4.77 -11.99
CA SER A 14 -21.13 -5.78 -12.46
C SER A 14 -19.71 -5.23 -12.72
N ARG A 15 -19.59 -3.95 -13.11
CA ARG A 15 -18.29 -3.35 -13.48
C ARG A 15 -17.50 -2.76 -12.31
N TYR A 16 -18.15 -2.26 -11.25
CA TYR A 16 -17.49 -1.50 -10.19
C TYR A 16 -17.69 -2.07 -8.77
N GLU A 17 -18.83 -2.70 -8.44
CA GLU A 17 -19.04 -3.31 -7.11
C GLU A 17 -17.92 -4.27 -6.68
N PRO A 18 -17.34 -5.12 -7.57
CA PRO A 18 -16.25 -6.01 -7.17
C PRO A 18 -15.02 -5.29 -6.60
N ALA A 19 -14.75 -4.04 -6.98
CA ALA A 19 -13.61 -3.28 -6.48
C ALA A 19 -13.78 -2.74 -5.05
N PHE A 20 -15.00 -2.76 -4.52
CA PHE A 20 -15.31 -2.35 -3.13
C PHE A 20 -15.58 -3.56 -2.23
N VAL A 21 -16.14 -4.64 -2.78
CA VAL A 21 -16.53 -5.84 -2.01
C VAL A 21 -15.43 -6.92 -2.00
N LYS A 22 -14.52 -6.93 -3.00
CA LYS A 22 -13.48 -7.96 -3.13
C LYS A 22 -12.10 -7.33 -3.24
N TYR A 23 -11.20 -7.71 -2.35
CA TYR A 23 -9.80 -7.29 -2.43
C TYR A 23 -9.04 -8.14 -3.46
N PRO A 24 -8.42 -7.53 -4.50
CA PRO A 24 -7.81 -8.29 -5.59
C PRO A 24 -6.43 -8.83 -5.22
N LEU A 25 -6.18 -10.11 -5.54
CA LEU A 25 -4.92 -10.81 -5.22
C LEU A 25 -3.66 -10.08 -5.72
N GLN A 26 -3.75 -9.39 -6.87
CA GLN A 26 -2.64 -8.58 -7.39
C GLN A 26 -2.22 -7.45 -6.44
N GLU A 27 -3.16 -6.83 -5.72
CA GLU A 27 -2.85 -5.77 -4.75
C GLU A 27 -2.43 -6.35 -3.40
N ALA A 28 -2.97 -7.51 -3.01
CA ALA A 28 -2.51 -8.26 -1.83
C ALA A 28 -1.03 -8.62 -1.96
N MET A 29 -0.65 -9.39 -2.99
CA MET A 29 0.73 -9.80 -3.22
C MET A 29 1.69 -8.61 -3.34
N MET A 30 1.25 -7.48 -3.90
CA MET A 30 2.05 -6.27 -4.00
C MET A 30 2.31 -5.62 -2.63
N LYS A 31 1.33 -5.61 -1.72
CA LYS A 31 1.53 -5.15 -0.33
C LYS A 31 2.36 -6.15 0.46
N ASP A 32 2.05 -7.44 0.41
CA ASP A 32 2.80 -8.48 1.11
C ASP A 32 4.30 -8.44 0.76
N THR A 33 4.63 -8.19 -0.52
CA THR A 33 6.02 -8.03 -0.98
C THR A 33 6.65 -6.73 -0.48
N LEU A 34 5.89 -5.63 -0.42
CA LEU A 34 6.37 -4.35 0.09
C LEU A 34 6.64 -4.41 1.60
N GLU A 35 5.70 -4.90 2.40
CA GLU A 35 5.87 -5.01 3.86
C GLU A 35 7.01 -5.98 4.20
N ARG A 36 7.16 -7.09 3.46
CA ARG A 36 8.33 -7.99 3.59
C ARG A 36 9.67 -7.28 3.31
N THR A 37 9.68 -6.28 2.42
CA THR A 37 10.89 -5.51 2.09
C THR A 37 11.15 -4.42 3.13
N ARG A 38 10.10 -3.87 3.75
CA ARG A 38 10.14 -2.83 4.79
C ARG A 38 10.57 -3.39 6.14
N GLU A 39 9.98 -4.50 6.58
CA GLU A 39 10.15 -5.10 7.91
C GLU A 39 10.45 -6.62 7.79
N PRO A 40 11.66 -7.01 7.33
CA PRO A 40 11.96 -8.39 6.94
C PRO A 40 12.01 -9.41 8.09
N ASN A 41 12.10 -8.93 9.35
CA ASN A 41 12.23 -9.76 10.56
C ASN A 41 10.92 -9.86 11.39
N LEU A 42 9.78 -9.40 10.86
CA LEU A 42 8.50 -9.38 11.58
C LEU A 42 7.93 -10.79 11.81
N ASP A 43 7.80 -11.21 13.07
CA ASP A 43 7.11 -12.45 13.45
C ASP A 43 5.59 -12.25 13.48
N LEU A 44 4.95 -12.47 12.32
CA LEU A 44 3.49 -12.40 12.16
C LEU A 44 2.74 -13.33 13.13
N LYS A 45 3.33 -14.45 13.58
CA LYS A 45 2.65 -15.38 14.49
C LYS A 45 2.51 -14.76 15.88
N LYS A 46 3.57 -14.15 16.40
CA LYS A 46 3.52 -13.42 17.68
C LYS A 46 2.62 -12.19 17.57
N TYR A 47 2.81 -11.39 16.52
CA TYR A 47 2.04 -10.16 16.30
C TYR A 47 0.52 -10.39 16.25
N LEU A 48 0.07 -11.50 15.63
CA LEU A 48 -1.35 -11.82 15.51
C LEU A 48 -1.93 -12.66 16.66
N ALA A 49 -1.10 -13.16 17.59
CA ALA A 49 -1.55 -14.10 18.63
C ALA A 49 -2.66 -13.51 19.53
N GLY A 50 -2.48 -12.25 19.97
CA GLY A 50 -3.46 -11.55 20.82
C GLY A 50 -4.57 -10.83 20.06
N ALA A 51 -4.52 -10.76 18.72
CA ALA A 51 -5.29 -9.80 17.92
C ALA A 51 -6.83 -9.96 17.96
N TYR A 52 -7.32 -11.12 18.41
CA TYR A 52 -8.76 -11.43 18.53
C TYR A 52 -9.13 -11.97 19.93
N ILE A 53 -8.30 -11.75 20.94
CA ILE A 53 -8.66 -12.04 22.34
C ILE A 53 -9.77 -11.06 22.76
N HIS A 54 -10.83 -11.58 23.37
CA HIS A 54 -11.93 -10.75 23.89
C HIS A 54 -11.42 -9.89 25.05
N PRO A 55 -11.73 -8.58 25.14
CA PRO A 55 -11.06 -7.66 26.08
C PRO A 55 -11.02 -8.13 27.54
N VAL A 56 -12.08 -8.77 28.03
CA VAL A 56 -12.17 -9.32 29.41
C VAL A 56 -11.12 -10.41 29.73
N PHE A 57 -10.47 -10.98 28.70
CA PHE A 57 -9.39 -11.97 28.84
C PHE A 57 -8.03 -11.43 28.38
N LYS A 58 -7.91 -10.14 28.06
CA LYS A 58 -6.64 -9.55 27.61
C LYS A 58 -5.76 -9.17 28.80
N ASP A 59 -6.36 -8.55 29.81
CA ASP A 59 -5.73 -8.04 31.03
C ASP A 59 -5.00 -9.12 31.88
N SER A 60 -5.10 -10.40 31.53
CA SER A 60 -4.43 -11.53 32.20
C SER A 60 -3.11 -11.99 31.56
N ASP A 61 -2.84 -11.64 30.31
CA ASP A 61 -1.58 -11.97 29.59
C ASP A 61 -0.68 -10.73 29.37
N ASP A 62 -1.14 -9.53 29.76
CA ASP A 62 -0.50 -8.25 29.44
C ASP A 62 0.78 -7.92 30.26
N GLU A 63 1.30 -8.84 31.10
CA GLU A 63 2.62 -8.66 31.77
C GLU A 63 3.83 -8.90 30.85
N ASP A 64 3.67 -9.62 29.72
CA ASP A 64 4.77 -9.98 28.79
C ASP A 64 4.62 -9.41 27.36
N SER A 65 3.51 -8.71 27.05
CA SER A 65 3.14 -8.37 25.66
C SER A 65 3.41 -6.91 25.22
N PHE A 66 3.55 -5.96 26.17
CA PHE A 66 3.95 -4.58 25.83
C PHE A 66 4.75 -3.90 26.94
N SER A 67 6.03 -4.28 27.06
CA SER A 67 7.02 -3.42 27.72
C SER A 67 7.09 -2.08 27.00
N ALA A 68 6.52 -1.04 27.61
CA ALA A 68 6.62 0.36 27.19
C ALA A 68 8.04 0.90 27.44
N GLN A 69 9.04 0.27 26.83
CA GLN A 69 10.46 0.56 26.98
C GLN A 69 11.23 0.43 25.66
N ASP A 70 10.86 1.27 24.70
CA ASP A 70 11.89 2.06 24.02
C ASP A 70 11.37 3.45 23.62
N GLU A 71 11.31 4.37 24.59
CA GLU A 71 11.18 5.81 24.34
C GLU A 71 12.51 6.39 23.79
N LYS A 72 13.20 5.68 22.87
CA LYS A 72 14.59 6.00 22.53
C LYS A 72 15.17 5.51 21.21
N THR A 73 14.45 5.62 20.10
CA THR A 73 14.98 6.17 18.81
C THR A 73 13.84 6.46 17.84
N TYR A 74 13.43 7.74 17.76
CA TYR A 74 12.51 8.27 16.74
C TYR A 74 13.28 9.03 15.65
N ASP A 75 14.38 8.46 15.15
CA ASP A 75 15.06 8.93 13.94
C ASP A 75 15.89 7.81 13.29
N ASP A 76 16.25 7.99 12.02
CA ASP A 76 17.01 7.04 11.18
C ASP A 76 16.36 5.68 10.83
N ALA A 77 16.84 5.11 9.71
CA ALA A 77 16.66 3.72 9.26
C ALA A 77 15.23 3.19 8.93
N HIS A 78 14.20 4.03 8.81
CA HIS A 78 13.08 3.71 7.91
C HIS A 78 13.59 3.78 6.44
N ILE A 79 14.12 2.65 5.94
CA ILE A 79 14.63 2.52 4.57
C ILE A 79 13.47 2.81 3.60
N LEU A 80 13.51 3.98 2.95
CA LEU A 80 12.51 4.44 2.00
C LEU A 80 12.62 3.67 0.68
N VAL A 81 12.09 2.43 0.68
CA VAL A 81 12.00 1.58 -0.52
C VAL A 81 11.31 2.37 -1.66
N PRO A 82 11.97 2.62 -2.80
CA PRO A 82 11.41 3.47 -3.87
C PRO A 82 10.18 2.85 -4.57
N THR A 83 9.00 3.03 -3.98
CA THR A 83 7.73 2.50 -4.50
C THR A 83 7.28 3.24 -5.76
N LYS A 84 7.69 2.75 -6.93
CA LYS A 84 7.26 3.28 -8.23
C LYS A 84 5.75 3.08 -8.42
N ARG A 85 4.95 4.08 -8.02
CA ARG A 85 3.49 4.09 -8.09
C ARG A 85 3.01 4.01 -9.55
N GLN A 86 2.83 2.79 -10.05
CA GLN A 86 2.30 2.48 -11.37
C GLN A 86 0.89 3.07 -11.54
N SER A 87 0.80 4.27 -12.12
CA SER A 87 -0.48 4.88 -12.47
C SER A 87 -1.13 4.06 -13.58
N ARG A 88 -2.08 3.19 -13.21
CA ARG A 88 -2.96 2.48 -14.15
C ARG A 88 -3.92 3.48 -14.79
N ARG A 89 -3.40 4.27 -15.74
CA ARG A 89 -4.15 5.16 -16.64
C ARG A 89 -5.05 4.31 -17.54
N ASN A 90 -6.17 3.85 -16.98
CA ASN A 90 -7.23 3.14 -17.70
C ASN A 90 -8.06 4.09 -18.61
N THR A 91 -7.54 5.27 -18.91
CA THR A 91 -8.03 6.23 -19.91
C THR A 91 -7.36 5.89 -21.25
N PRO A 92 -8.08 5.35 -22.25
CA PRO A 92 -7.49 4.91 -23.53
C PRO A 92 -7.04 6.05 -24.46
N VAL A 93 -7.02 7.30 -23.97
CA VAL A 93 -6.60 8.48 -24.71
C VAL A 93 -5.45 9.16 -23.95
N PRO A 94 -4.28 9.39 -24.56
CA PRO A 94 -3.23 10.18 -23.94
C PRO A 94 -3.63 11.66 -23.89
N SER A 95 -3.46 12.28 -22.73
CA SER A 95 -3.67 13.72 -22.57
C SER A 95 -2.62 14.50 -23.37
N LYS A 96 -3.03 15.19 -24.44
CA LYS A 96 -2.19 16.13 -25.18
C LYS A 96 -1.86 17.36 -24.34
N TYR A 97 -0.79 17.27 -23.55
CA TYR A 97 -0.15 18.44 -22.94
C TYR A 97 0.85 19.02 -23.94
N ASN A 98 0.48 20.13 -24.58
CA ASN A 98 1.43 21.01 -25.26
C ASN A 98 1.70 22.18 -24.32
N GLY A 99 2.80 22.12 -23.57
CA GLY A 99 3.28 23.19 -22.69
C GLY A 99 4.81 23.22 -22.68
N SER A 100 5.36 24.42 -22.55
CA SER A 100 6.76 24.76 -22.83
C SER A 100 7.82 24.03 -21.97
N SER A 101 8.99 23.84 -22.58
CA SER A 101 10.33 23.67 -21.99
C SER A 101 10.60 24.67 -20.82
N SER A 102 11.55 24.51 -19.89
CA SER A 102 12.97 24.07 -19.98
C SER A 102 13.52 23.76 -18.54
N PRO A 103 14.85 23.65 -18.26
CA PRO A 103 15.81 22.66 -18.78
C PRO A 103 16.71 22.00 -17.70
N SER A 104 17.16 20.76 -17.96
CA SER A 104 18.39 20.15 -17.37
C SER A 104 18.44 20.08 -15.82
N LEU A 105 19.50 19.70 -15.10
CA LEU A 105 20.75 18.95 -15.38
C LEU A 105 20.67 17.57 -14.64
N HIS A 106 21.66 16.67 -14.56
CA HIS A 106 23.09 16.69 -14.87
C HIS A 106 23.54 15.30 -15.40
N GLU A 107 24.77 15.20 -15.90
CA GLU A 107 25.45 13.97 -16.30
C GLU A 107 26.68 13.73 -15.38
N LEU A 108 26.95 12.49 -14.98
CA LEU A 108 28.18 12.10 -14.28
C LEU A 108 28.71 10.81 -14.91
N VAL A 109 29.61 10.99 -15.87
CA VAL A 109 30.59 9.97 -16.28
C VAL A 109 31.88 10.28 -15.55
N GLU A 110 32.45 9.30 -14.86
CA GLU A 110 33.72 9.42 -14.15
C GLU A 110 34.70 8.40 -14.76
N GLU A 111 35.65 8.89 -15.56
CA GLU A 111 36.74 8.12 -16.17
C GLU A 111 38.05 8.89 -15.97
N HIS A 112 39.00 8.26 -15.27
CA HIS A 112 40.47 8.36 -15.46
C HIS A 112 41.19 7.70 -14.25
N PRO A 113 42.51 7.38 -14.35
CA PRO A 113 43.38 7.43 -15.52
C PRO A 113 43.93 6.07 -15.99
#